data_AF-A0A1B8HN88-F1
#
_entry.id   AF-A0A1B8HN88-F1
#
_cell.length_a   1.000
_cell.length_b   1.000
_cell.length_c   1.000
_cell.angle_alpha   90.00
_cell.angle_beta   90.00
_cell.angle_gamma   90.00
#
_symmetry.space_group_name_H-M   'P 1'
#
loop_
_entity.id
_entity.type
_entity.pdbx_description
1 polymer ?
#
loop_
_entity_poly.entity_id
_entity_poly.type
_entity_poly.pdbx_seq_one_letter_code
_entity_poly.pdbx_strand_id
1 'polypeptide(L)'
;MEKEAGIYIYNDLYNADGCIKNETADCCFPLSKCIKLLAFIDGHYHLTQTEHHEEIENPDFKNYEAVFYVPGEADNPEYRLVCEMLNEKSVLRTFFNTLRNSEHYWLVKHLISAADCKNSNIRDISQRYGLSGTHFRRLCQRYIGNQSKHQLRHWRGVTSVLDILVKEHSLTRIAADNGYCSASHFSNEIKILFGMSPRKIRNLNHVVKK
;
A
#
# COMPACT_ATOMS: atom_id res chain seq x y z
N MET A 1 3.89 -25.76 -22.62
CA MET A 1 3.66 -25.33 -21.22
C MET A 1 4.01 -23.87 -21.16
N GLU A 2 3.02 -23.00 -20.94
CA GLU A 2 3.31 -21.62 -20.58
C GLU A 2 4.08 -21.61 -19.26
N LYS A 3 5.13 -20.81 -19.19
CA LYS A 3 5.94 -20.67 -17.98
C LYS A 3 5.10 -19.90 -16.96
N GLU A 4 4.87 -20.49 -15.80
CA GLU A 4 4.25 -19.82 -14.65
C GLU A 4 5.35 -19.39 -13.68
N ALA A 5 5.16 -18.24 -13.04
CA ALA A 5 6.05 -17.73 -12.02
C ALA A 5 5.33 -17.62 -10.67
N GLY A 6 5.96 -18.11 -9.60
CA GLY A 6 5.43 -18.03 -8.24
C GLY A 6 5.80 -16.71 -7.54
N ILE A 7 4.81 -16.03 -6.96
CA ILE A 7 5.00 -14.88 -6.09
C ILE A 7 4.74 -15.31 -4.64
N TYR A 8 5.76 -15.13 -3.80
CA TYR A 8 5.82 -15.65 -2.43
C TYR A 8 5.73 -14.50 -1.43
N ILE A 9 4.66 -14.46 -0.63
CA ILE A 9 4.46 -13.42 0.39
C ILE A 9 5.12 -13.88 1.68
N TYR A 10 6.15 -13.19 2.13
CA TYR A 10 6.91 -13.54 3.34
C TYR A 10 6.70 -12.51 4.46
N ASN A 11 6.76 -12.98 5.71
CA ASN A 11 6.49 -12.16 6.89
C ASN A 11 7.70 -11.34 7.33
N ASP A 12 7.89 -10.16 6.73
CA ASP A 12 8.95 -9.21 7.08
C ASP A 12 8.74 -8.47 8.42
N LEU A 13 7.60 -8.68 9.10
CA LEU A 13 7.30 -8.05 10.39
C LEU A 13 7.92 -8.82 11.57
N TYR A 14 8.09 -10.13 11.42
CA TYR A 14 8.62 -11.01 12.46
C TYR A 14 9.91 -11.74 12.05
N ASN A 15 10.15 -11.92 10.75
CA ASN A 15 11.40 -12.50 10.24
C ASN A 15 12.32 -11.41 9.69
N ALA A 16 13.32 -11.04 10.50
CA ALA A 16 14.36 -10.07 10.12
C ALA A 16 15.34 -10.61 9.07
N ASP A 17 15.41 -11.93 8.89
CA ASP A 17 16.32 -12.60 7.96
C ASP A 17 15.90 -12.49 6.48
N GLY A 18 14.78 -11.82 6.20
CA GLY A 18 14.31 -11.55 4.83
C GLY A 18 13.68 -12.77 4.15
N CYS A 19 13.49 -12.67 2.83
CA CYS A 19 13.04 -13.82 2.04
C CYS A 19 14.18 -14.84 1.91
N ILE A 20 14.04 -16.00 2.56
CA ILE A 20 14.90 -17.14 2.26
C ILE A 20 14.45 -17.67 0.89
N LYS A 21 15.14 -17.24 -0.17
CA LYS A 21 14.95 -17.81 -1.51
C LYS A 21 15.29 -19.29 -1.45
N ASN A 22 14.30 -20.13 -1.21
CA ASN A 22 14.38 -21.52 -1.63
C ASN A 22 14.50 -21.52 -3.16
N GLU A 23 15.18 -22.51 -3.72
CA GLU A 23 15.48 -22.64 -5.17
C GLU A 23 14.24 -22.53 -6.09
N THR A 24 13.03 -22.52 -5.52
CA THR A 24 11.72 -22.45 -6.18
C THR A 24 11.05 -21.06 -6.17
N ALA A 25 11.56 -20.05 -5.46
CA ALA A 25 10.91 -18.74 -5.37
C ALA A 25 11.29 -17.80 -6.52
N ASP A 26 10.42 -17.67 -7.53
CA ASP A 26 10.65 -16.76 -8.66
C ASP A 26 10.66 -15.29 -8.21
N CYS A 27 9.76 -14.90 -7.30
CA CYS A 27 9.69 -13.55 -6.76
C CYS A 27 9.18 -13.52 -5.31
N CYS A 28 9.83 -12.75 -4.43
CA CYS A 28 9.41 -12.58 -3.03
C CYS A 28 8.77 -11.22 -2.81
N PHE A 29 7.71 -11.17 -2.00
CA PHE A 29 6.99 -9.95 -1.68
C PHE A 29 6.79 -9.79 -0.15
N PRO A 30 7.14 -8.64 0.44
CA PRO A 30 7.00 -8.44 1.88
C PRO A 30 5.53 -8.27 2.30
N LEU A 31 5.12 -8.99 3.33
CA LEU A 31 3.79 -8.92 3.94
C LEU A 31 3.40 -7.50 4.32
N SER A 32 4.32 -6.72 4.90
CA SER A 32 4.06 -5.34 5.32
C SER A 32 3.70 -4.44 4.13
N LYS A 33 4.25 -4.71 2.95
CA LYS A 33 3.92 -3.98 1.71
C LYS A 33 2.57 -4.44 1.15
N CYS A 34 2.27 -5.73 1.26
CA CYS A 34 0.96 -6.29 0.87
C CYS A 34 -0.16 -5.65 1.68
N ILE A 35 -0.03 -5.60 3.01
CA ILE A 35 -1.03 -4.99 3.89
C ILE A 35 -1.23 -3.50 3.57
N LYS A 36 -0.15 -2.77 3.28
CA LYS A 36 -0.23 -1.35 2.88
C LYS A 36 -1.00 -1.18 1.58
N LEU A 37 -0.66 -1.95 0.54
CA LEU A 37 -1.37 -1.91 -0.74
C LEU A 37 -2.85 -2.21 -0.56
N LEU A 38 -3.18 -3.24 0.22
CA LEU A 38 -4.56 -3.63 0.51
C LEU A 38 -5.34 -2.48 1.18
N ALA A 39 -4.77 -1.86 2.22
CA ALA A 39 -5.40 -0.72 2.90
C ALA A 39 -5.59 0.50 1.98
N PHE A 40 -4.64 0.77 1.08
CA PHE A 40 -4.76 1.83 0.07
C PHE A 40 -5.88 1.56 -0.93
N ILE A 41 -5.94 0.36 -1.49
CA ILE A 41 -6.98 -0.01 -2.45
C ILE A 41 -8.36 0.07 -1.79
N ASP A 42 -8.52 -0.53 -0.62
CA ASP A 42 -9.79 -0.51 0.12
C ASP A 42 -10.22 0.93 0.47
N GLY A 43 -9.27 1.79 0.84
CA GLY A 43 -9.54 3.19 1.20
C GLY A 43 -9.96 4.08 0.01
N HIS A 44 -9.46 3.80 -1.20
CA HIS A 44 -9.76 4.62 -2.39
C HIS A 44 -10.90 4.07 -3.26
N TYR A 45 -11.07 2.74 -3.32
CA TYR A 45 -12.01 2.10 -4.26
C TYR A 45 -13.33 1.64 -3.62
N HIS A 46 -13.57 1.88 -2.32
CA HIS A 46 -14.80 1.47 -1.62
C HIS A 46 -15.18 0.00 -1.90
N LEU A 47 -14.19 -0.90 -1.96
CA LEU A 47 -14.45 -2.32 -2.21
C LEU A 47 -15.33 -2.88 -1.08
N THR A 48 -16.53 -3.34 -1.41
CA THR A 48 -17.48 -3.91 -0.46
C THR A 48 -16.93 -5.20 0.11
N GLN A 49 -16.91 -5.29 1.45
CA GLN A 49 -16.58 -6.52 2.16
C GLN A 49 -17.72 -7.53 1.95
N THR A 50 -17.46 -8.63 1.26
CA THR A 50 -18.33 -9.81 1.33
C THR A 50 -17.74 -10.77 2.34
N GLU A 51 -18.37 -10.89 3.50
CA GLU A 51 -18.07 -11.89 4.52
C GLU A 51 -18.39 -13.28 3.95
N HIS A 52 -17.38 -13.95 3.41
CA HIS A 52 -17.45 -15.39 3.16
C HIS A 52 -16.32 -16.01 3.95
N HIS A 53 -16.69 -16.66 5.06
CA HIS A 53 -15.84 -17.54 5.84
C HIS A 53 -15.70 -18.86 5.08
N GLU A 54 -14.66 -19.00 4.29
CA GLU A 54 -14.17 -20.31 3.87
C GLU A 54 -12.82 -20.52 4.55
N GLU A 55 -12.75 -21.54 5.40
CA GLU A 55 -11.49 -22.05 5.93
C GLU A 55 -10.72 -22.70 4.79
N ILE A 56 -9.44 -22.36 4.64
CA ILE A 56 -8.56 -23.06 3.71
C ILE A 56 -7.33 -23.56 4.46
N GLU A 57 -7.05 -24.85 4.25
CA GLU A 57 -5.80 -25.52 4.55
C GLU A 57 -4.64 -24.73 3.94
N ASN A 58 -3.84 -24.11 4.79
CA ASN A 58 -2.63 -23.42 4.38
C ASN A 58 -1.64 -24.48 3.87
N PRO A 59 -1.29 -24.54 2.58
CA PRO A 59 -0.25 -25.44 2.13
C PRO A 59 1.01 -25.09 2.92
N ASP A 60 1.62 -26.10 3.53
CA ASP A 60 2.68 -26.04 4.54
C ASP A 60 3.97 -25.38 4.00
N PHE A 61 3.91 -24.06 3.78
CA PHE A 61 5.03 -23.23 3.40
C PHE A 61 5.62 -22.66 4.68
N LYS A 62 6.53 -23.41 5.32
CA LYS A 62 7.19 -23.05 6.60
C LYS A 62 7.75 -21.62 6.71
N ASN A 63 7.90 -20.89 5.59
CA ASN A 63 8.50 -19.56 5.53
C ASN A 63 7.63 -18.49 4.84
N TYR A 64 6.43 -18.82 4.37
CA TYR A 64 5.57 -17.92 3.59
C TYR A 64 4.14 -17.89 4.12
N GLU A 65 3.54 -16.71 4.09
CA GLU A 65 2.17 -16.47 4.53
C GLU A 65 1.17 -16.82 3.42
N ALA A 66 1.58 -16.67 2.16
CA ALA A 66 0.80 -17.04 0.98
C ALA A 66 1.70 -17.18 -0.25
N VAL A 67 1.27 -17.99 -1.21
CA VAL A 67 1.90 -18.13 -2.52
C VAL A 67 0.81 -18.14 -3.59
N PHE A 68 1.06 -17.48 -4.72
CA PHE A 68 0.20 -17.57 -5.89
C PHE A 68 1.04 -17.56 -7.16
N TYR A 69 0.48 -18.13 -8.23
CA TYR A 69 1.16 -18.29 -9.51
C TYR A 69 0.54 -17.36 -10.54
N VAL A 70 1.39 -16.76 -11.37
CA VAL A 70 0.97 -15.88 -12.47
C VAL A 70 1.50 -16.41 -13.80
N PRO A 71 0.73 -16.25 -14.89
CA PRO A 71 1.19 -16.60 -16.22
C PRO A 71 2.28 -15.63 -16.69
N GLY A 72 3.36 -16.17 -17.25
CA GLY A 72 4.51 -15.41 -17.74
C GLY A 72 5.53 -15.08 -16.64
N GLU A 73 6.25 -13.98 -16.82
CA GLU A 73 7.23 -13.51 -15.83
C GLU A 73 6.58 -12.74 -14.67
N ALA A 74 7.26 -12.76 -13.51
CA ALA A 74 6.88 -12.08 -12.27
C ALA A 74 7.59 -10.70 -12.13
N ASP A 75 7.86 -10.05 -13.25
CA ASP A 75 8.65 -8.82 -13.43
C ASP A 75 8.04 -7.59 -12.73
N ASN A 76 6.78 -7.64 -12.32
CA ASN A 76 6.14 -6.63 -11.47
C ASN A 76 5.19 -7.25 -10.43
N PRO A 77 5.71 -7.71 -9.27
CA PRO A 77 4.90 -8.38 -8.26
C PRO A 77 3.86 -7.45 -7.63
N GLU A 78 4.14 -6.14 -7.51
CA GLU A 78 3.17 -5.16 -7.03
C GLU A 78 1.93 -5.11 -7.92
N TYR A 79 2.13 -4.99 -9.24
CA TYR A 79 1.03 -4.95 -10.20
C TYR A 79 0.20 -6.23 -10.15
N ARG A 80 0.85 -7.40 -10.09
CA ARG A 80 0.15 -8.69 -9.99
C ARG A 80 -0.67 -8.80 -8.71
N LEU A 81 -0.13 -8.37 -7.57
CA LEU A 81 -0.86 -8.32 -6.31
C LEU A 81 -2.06 -7.38 -6.36
N VAL A 82 -1.92 -6.20 -6.99
CA VAL A 82 -3.05 -5.28 -7.19
C VAL A 82 -4.14 -5.93 -8.05
N CYS A 83 -3.77 -6.63 -9.12
CA CYS A 83 -4.73 -7.39 -9.92
C CYS A 83 -5.47 -8.44 -9.09
N GLU A 84 -4.76 -9.20 -8.25
CA GLU A 84 -5.40 -10.17 -7.34
C GLU A 84 -6.31 -9.50 -6.31
N MET A 85 -5.92 -8.35 -5.74
CA MET A 85 -6.74 -7.61 -4.79
C MET A 85 -8.03 -7.08 -5.40
N LEU A 86 -8.03 -6.76 -6.70
CA LEU A 86 -9.18 -6.29 -7.46
C LEU A 86 -10.01 -7.43 -8.06
N ASN A 87 -9.50 -8.66 -8.07
CA ASN A 87 -10.17 -9.82 -8.63
C ASN A 87 -11.08 -10.47 -7.57
N GLU A 88 -12.40 -10.38 -7.76
CA GLU A 88 -13.40 -10.98 -6.86
C GLU A 88 -13.26 -12.50 -6.70
N LYS A 89 -12.70 -13.17 -7.72
CA LYS A 89 -12.47 -14.62 -7.75
C LYS A 89 -11.01 -14.99 -7.45
N SER A 90 -10.25 -14.07 -6.85
CA SER A 90 -8.86 -14.31 -6.49
C SER A 90 -8.73 -15.48 -5.53
N VAL A 91 -7.74 -16.33 -5.77
CA VAL A 91 -7.33 -17.40 -4.85
C VAL A 91 -6.81 -16.84 -3.51
N LEU A 92 -6.38 -15.57 -3.48
CA LEU A 92 -5.90 -14.90 -2.28
C LEU A 92 -7.00 -14.21 -1.48
N ARG A 93 -8.26 -14.33 -1.87
CA ARG A 93 -9.37 -13.60 -1.23
C ARG A 93 -9.46 -13.85 0.28
N THR A 94 -9.39 -15.10 0.72
CA THR A 94 -9.40 -15.47 2.14
C THR A 94 -8.17 -14.90 2.86
N PHE A 95 -6.99 -14.99 2.25
CA PHE A 95 -5.77 -14.39 2.80
C PHE A 95 -5.91 -12.88 3.00
N PHE A 96 -6.41 -12.14 2.00
CA PHE A 96 -6.66 -10.70 2.13
C PHE A 96 -7.69 -10.39 3.22
N ASN A 97 -8.73 -11.21 3.40
CA ASN A 97 -9.67 -11.05 4.51
C ASN A 97 -9.00 -11.22 5.88
N THR A 98 -8.09 -12.19 6.03
CA THR A 98 -7.28 -12.33 7.25
C THR A 98 -6.42 -11.09 7.49
N LEU A 99 -5.80 -10.51 6.45
CA LEU A 99 -5.03 -9.27 6.58
C LEU A 99 -5.89 -8.08 7.02
N ARG A 100 -7.13 -7.97 6.51
CA ARG A 100 -8.07 -6.91 6.92
C ARG A 100 -8.43 -6.97 8.40
N ASN A 101 -8.33 -8.14 9.01
CA ASN A 101 -8.56 -8.32 10.45
C ASN A 101 -7.31 -8.04 11.31
N SER A 102 -6.17 -7.67 10.70
CA SER A 102 -4.93 -7.39 11.43
C SER A 102 -4.84 -5.94 11.95
N GLU A 103 -4.18 -5.75 13.08
CA GLU A 103 -3.91 -4.40 13.63
C GLU A 103 -3.08 -3.54 12.67
N HIS A 104 -2.17 -4.16 11.91
CA HIS A 104 -1.37 -3.45 10.90
C HIS A 104 -2.26 -2.82 9.82
N TYR A 105 -3.23 -3.56 9.31
CA TYR A 105 -4.17 -3.05 8.31
C TYR A 105 -4.97 -1.87 8.86
N TRP A 106 -5.56 -2.02 10.05
CA TRP A 106 -6.35 -0.96 10.67
C TRP A 106 -5.53 0.29 10.97
N LEU A 107 -4.28 0.14 11.40
CA LEU A 107 -3.38 1.27 11.60
C LEU A 107 -3.11 2.02 10.29
N VAL A 108 -2.78 1.31 9.21
CA VAL A 108 -2.51 1.94 7.90
C VAL A 108 -3.78 2.62 7.39
N LYS A 109 -4.94 1.95 7.44
CA LYS A 109 -6.23 2.50 7.04
C LYS A 109 -6.59 3.77 7.83
N HIS A 110 -6.38 3.75 9.14
CA HIS A 110 -6.59 4.92 10.01
C HIS A 110 -5.70 6.09 9.61
N LEU A 111 -4.45 5.83 9.28
CA LEU A 111 -3.51 6.86 8.86
C LEU A 111 -3.83 7.42 7.46
N ILE A 112 -4.30 6.59 6.53
CA ILE A 112 -4.79 7.04 5.21
C ILE A 112 -5.99 7.98 5.42
N SER A 113 -6.98 7.56 6.20
CA SER A 113 -8.14 8.40 6.52
C SER A 113 -7.76 9.71 7.24
N ALA A 114 -6.76 9.66 8.12
CA ALA A 114 -6.25 10.84 8.79
C ALA A 114 -5.51 11.81 7.85
N ALA A 115 -4.88 11.31 6.79
CA ALA A 115 -4.21 12.13 5.78
C ALA A 115 -5.21 12.94 4.92
N ASP A 116 -6.40 12.38 4.67
CA ASP A 116 -7.48 13.07 3.95
C ASP A 116 -8.11 14.21 4.79
N CYS A 117 -8.02 14.13 6.11
CA CYS A 117 -8.51 15.17 7.02
C CYS A 117 -7.52 16.35 7.11
N LYS A 118 -7.84 17.49 6.45
CA LYS A 118 -7.10 18.76 6.60
C LYS A 118 -7.01 19.14 8.09
N ASN A 119 -5.78 19.23 8.64
CA ASN A 119 -5.41 19.61 10.03
C ASN A 119 -5.34 18.50 11.10
N SER A 120 -5.15 17.23 10.73
CA SER A 120 -4.90 16.18 11.73
C SER A 120 -3.46 16.20 12.26
N ASN A 121 -3.25 16.65 13.50
CA ASN A 121 -1.96 16.48 14.17
C ASN A 121 -1.84 15.07 14.79
N ILE A 122 -0.60 14.62 15.09
CA ILE A 122 -0.35 13.26 15.59
C ILE A 122 -1.07 12.94 16.91
N ARG A 123 -1.32 13.94 17.76
CA ARG A 123 -2.05 13.76 19.03
C ARG A 123 -3.49 13.39 18.73
N ASP A 124 -4.15 14.14 17.85
CA ASP A 124 -5.55 13.91 17.51
C ASP A 124 -5.72 12.58 16.76
N ILE A 125 -4.76 12.22 15.89
CA ILE A 125 -4.73 10.93 15.20
C ILE A 125 -4.61 9.78 16.21
N SER A 126 -3.68 9.88 17.18
CA SER A 126 -3.48 8.85 18.19
C SER A 126 -4.71 8.69 19.10
N GLN A 127 -5.34 9.80 19.48
CA GLN A 127 -6.53 9.80 20.33
C GLN A 127 -7.73 9.16 19.61
N ARG A 128 -7.94 9.48 18.32
CA ARG A 128 -9.00 8.83 17.52
C ARG A 128 -8.76 7.33 17.32
N TYR A 129 -7.49 6.90 17.31
CA TYR A 129 -7.14 5.48 17.29
C TYR A 129 -7.32 4.79 18.66
N GLY A 130 -7.60 5.54 19.73
CA GLY A 130 -7.76 5.00 21.08
C GLY A 130 -6.47 4.76 21.84
N LEU A 131 -5.34 5.33 21.40
CA LEU A 131 -4.02 5.13 22.02
C LEU A 131 -3.39 6.44 22.51
N SER A 132 -2.50 6.34 23.49
CA SER A 132 -1.61 7.45 23.84
C SER A 132 -0.65 7.74 22.68
N GLY A 133 -0.22 9.01 22.53
CA GLY A 133 0.70 9.41 21.46
C GLY A 133 2.02 8.61 21.46
N THR A 134 2.52 8.22 22.64
CA THR A 134 3.72 7.38 22.78
C THR A 134 3.46 5.97 22.29
N HIS A 135 2.35 5.34 22.69
CA HIS A 135 2.02 3.98 22.27
C HIS A 135 1.72 3.93 20.77
N PHE A 136 0.96 4.89 20.26
CA PHE A 136 0.67 5.04 18.83
C PHE A 136 1.93 5.19 17.99
N ARG A 137 2.93 5.96 18.46
CA ARG A 137 4.22 6.10 17.75
C ARG A 137 5.00 4.80 17.72
N ARG A 138 5.03 4.05 18.82
CA ARG A 138 5.67 2.71 18.86
C ARG A 138 4.97 1.75 17.91
N LEU A 139 3.64 1.79 17.85
CA LEU A 139 2.85 0.98 16.92
C LEU A 139 3.14 1.33 15.46
N CYS A 140 3.17 2.62 15.13
CA CYS A 140 3.61 3.10 13.82
C CYS A 140 5.03 2.65 13.50
N GLN A 141 5.95 2.74 14.47
CA GLN A 141 7.33 2.31 14.26
C GLN A 141 7.43 0.81 13.96
N ARG A 142 6.65 -0.01 14.66
CA ARG A 142 6.60 -1.48 14.48
C ARG A 142 6.09 -1.87 13.10
N TYR A 143 4.99 -1.28 12.66
CA TYR A 143 4.29 -1.71 11.44
C TYR A 143 4.70 -0.92 10.19
N ILE A 144 5.06 0.34 10.35
CA ILE A 144 5.36 1.23 9.23
C ILE A 144 6.88 1.46 9.12
N GLY A 145 7.63 1.17 10.18
CA GLY A 145 9.08 1.28 10.26
C GLY A 145 9.56 2.56 10.97
N ASN A 146 10.88 2.63 11.20
CA ASN A 146 11.58 3.71 11.91
C ASN A 146 11.45 5.12 11.28
N GLN A 147 10.77 5.23 10.13
CA GLN A 147 10.65 6.44 9.33
C GLN A 147 9.17 6.89 9.22
N SER A 148 8.38 6.77 10.29
CA SER A 148 6.94 7.11 10.29
C SER A 148 6.61 8.48 9.67
N LYS A 149 7.45 9.52 9.89
CA LYS A 149 7.31 10.82 9.20
C LYS A 149 7.58 10.75 7.69
N HIS A 150 8.61 10.01 7.27
CA HIS A 150 8.90 9.78 5.85
C HIS A 150 7.77 8.99 5.19
N GLN A 151 7.20 8.01 5.88
CA GLN A 151 6.13 7.17 5.36
C GLN A 151 4.83 7.97 5.18
N LEU A 152 4.45 8.82 6.15
CA LEU A 152 3.34 9.75 5.98
C LEU A 152 3.58 10.75 4.83
N ARG A 153 4.81 11.25 4.67
CA ARG A 153 5.18 12.10 3.51
C ARG A 153 5.07 11.33 2.20
N HIS A 154 5.54 10.09 2.19
CA HIS A 154 5.51 9.22 1.01
C HIS A 154 4.07 8.89 0.61
N TRP A 155 3.21 8.55 1.57
CA TRP A 155 1.77 8.31 1.35
C TRP A 155 1.06 9.54 0.79
N ARG A 156 1.24 10.71 1.42
CA ARG A 156 0.75 11.98 0.87
C ARG A 156 1.25 12.21 -0.56
N GLY A 157 2.51 11.87 -0.82
CA GLY A 157 3.11 11.90 -2.15
C GLY A 157 2.39 10.99 -3.14
N VAL A 158 2.14 9.72 -2.77
CA VAL A 158 1.46 8.71 -3.61
C VAL A 158 0.04 9.16 -3.91
N THR A 159 -0.74 9.59 -2.90
CA THR A 159 -2.10 10.12 -3.08
C THR A 159 -2.11 11.31 -4.02
N SER A 160 -1.13 12.21 -3.91
CA SER A 160 -1.03 13.36 -4.80
C SER A 160 -0.67 12.98 -6.23
N VAL A 161 0.19 11.98 -6.43
CA VAL A 161 0.50 11.42 -7.76
C VAL A 161 -0.75 10.80 -8.36
N LEU A 162 -1.49 10.01 -7.59
CA LEU A 162 -2.76 9.46 -8.04
C LEU A 162 -3.75 10.57 -8.43
N ASP A 163 -3.86 11.63 -7.64
CA ASP A 163 -4.69 12.79 -7.96
C ASP A 163 -4.25 13.52 -9.23
N ILE A 164 -2.94 13.66 -9.49
CA ILE A 164 -2.42 14.20 -10.75
C ILE A 164 -2.89 13.37 -11.93
N LEU A 165 -2.93 12.06 -11.75
CA LEU A 165 -3.25 11.10 -12.79
C LEU A 165 -4.76 11.04 -13.05
N VAL A 166 -5.55 10.94 -11.99
CA VAL A 166 -6.98 10.64 -12.06
C VAL A 166 -7.84 11.90 -12.16
N LYS A 167 -7.44 13.01 -11.51
CA LYS A 167 -8.25 14.23 -11.43
C LYS A 167 -7.78 15.27 -12.45
N GLU A 168 -8.72 16.00 -13.05
CA GLU A 168 -8.43 17.11 -13.97
C GLU A 168 -8.14 18.45 -13.26
N HIS A 169 -8.03 18.43 -11.93
CA HIS A 169 -7.74 19.62 -11.14
C HIS A 169 -6.38 20.24 -11.48
N SER A 170 -6.21 21.55 -11.24
CA SER A 170 -4.90 22.20 -11.38
C SER A 170 -3.90 21.66 -10.36
N LEU A 171 -2.60 21.66 -10.68
CA LEU A 171 -1.56 21.21 -9.74
C LEU A 171 -1.56 22.01 -8.43
N THR A 172 -1.92 23.29 -8.49
CA THR A 172 -2.07 24.14 -7.32
C THR A 172 -3.22 23.68 -6.43
N ARG A 173 -4.35 23.28 -7.03
CA ARG A 173 -5.50 22.74 -6.29
C ARG A 173 -5.15 21.39 -5.67
N ILE A 174 -4.50 20.50 -6.42
CA ILE A 174 -4.04 19.20 -5.90
C ILE A 174 -3.08 19.38 -4.72
N ALA A 175 -2.15 20.34 -4.81
CA ALA A 175 -1.24 20.66 -3.72
C ALA A 175 -1.99 21.11 -2.44
N ALA A 176 -2.96 22.00 -2.58
CA ALA A 176 -3.77 22.48 -1.46
C ALA A 176 -4.64 21.37 -0.86
N ASP A 177 -5.22 20.52 -1.70
CA ASP A 177 -6.09 19.41 -1.28
C ASP A 177 -5.32 18.34 -0.51
N ASN A 178 -4.06 18.08 -0.90
CA ASN A 178 -3.18 17.13 -0.22
C ASN A 178 -2.37 17.76 0.93
N GLY A 179 -2.68 18.99 1.36
CA GLY A 179 -2.09 19.60 2.55
C GLY A 179 -0.63 20.07 2.39
N TYR A 180 -0.23 20.49 1.18
CA TYR A 180 1.05 21.16 0.97
C TYR A 180 0.93 22.68 1.20
N CYS A 181 1.91 23.26 1.87
CA CYS A 181 1.96 24.71 2.13
C CYS A 181 1.97 25.58 0.85
N SER A 182 2.45 25.03 -0.28
CA SER A 182 2.46 25.73 -1.57
C SER A 182 2.65 24.75 -2.73
N ALA A 183 2.34 25.20 -3.96
CA ALA A 183 2.60 24.44 -5.18
C ALA A 183 4.11 24.16 -5.40
N SER A 184 4.98 25.04 -4.91
CA SER A 184 6.44 24.85 -4.98
C SER A 184 6.92 23.79 -4.00
N HIS A 185 6.41 23.80 -2.75
CA HIS A 185 6.68 22.74 -1.77
C HIS A 185 6.20 21.38 -2.28
N PHE A 186 4.99 21.34 -2.84
CA PHE A 186 4.45 20.17 -3.52
C PHE A 186 5.36 19.65 -4.63
N SER A 187 5.74 20.52 -5.57
CA SER A 187 6.56 20.13 -6.72
C SER A 187 7.93 19.58 -6.31
N ASN A 188 8.55 20.17 -5.28
CA ASN A 188 9.83 19.70 -4.75
C ASN A 188 9.69 18.34 -4.06
N GLU A 189 8.68 18.17 -3.20
CA GLU A 189 8.45 16.89 -2.51
C GLU A 189 8.15 15.77 -3.52
N ILE A 190 7.31 15.98 -4.52
CA ILE A 190 7.02 14.96 -5.54
C ILE A 190 8.26 14.60 -6.36
N LYS A 191 9.09 15.59 -6.71
CA LYS A 191 10.34 15.34 -7.41
C LYS A 191 11.33 14.54 -6.55
N ILE A 192 11.42 14.83 -5.25
CA ILE A 192 12.27 14.08 -4.31
C ILE A 192 11.78 12.64 -4.15
N LEU A 193 10.47 12.43 -4.00
CA LEU A 193 9.90 11.12 -3.70
C LEU A 193 9.80 10.19 -4.93
N PHE A 194 9.56 10.74 -6.13
CA PHE A 194 9.24 9.95 -7.33
C PHE A 194 10.20 10.21 -8.51
N GLY A 195 11.21 11.06 -8.33
CA GLY A 195 12.20 11.38 -9.37
C GLY A 195 11.67 12.20 -10.56
N MET A 196 10.38 12.56 -10.55
CA MET A 196 9.72 13.29 -11.65
C MET A 196 8.85 14.43 -11.12
N SER A 197 8.73 15.51 -11.90
CA SER A 197 7.88 16.63 -11.50
C SER A 197 6.39 16.31 -11.69
N PRO A 198 5.49 16.91 -10.90
CA PRO A 198 4.04 16.76 -11.06
C PRO A 198 3.54 17.00 -12.50
N ARG A 199 4.14 17.99 -13.18
CA ARG A 199 3.79 18.34 -14.57
C ARG A 199 4.21 17.24 -15.56
N LYS A 200 5.37 16.62 -15.35
CA LYS A 200 5.83 15.49 -16.17
C LYS A 200 4.91 14.29 -16.01
N ILE A 201 4.51 14.01 -14.77
CA ILE A 201 3.55 12.94 -14.43
C ILE A 201 2.20 13.17 -15.11
N ARG A 202 1.65 14.40 -15.06
CA ARG A 202 0.40 14.76 -15.77
C ARG A 202 0.47 14.46 -17.26
N ASN A 203 1.58 14.83 -17.89
CA ASN A 203 1.74 14.66 -19.33
C ASN A 203 1.80 13.19 -19.74
N LEU A 204 2.32 12.29 -18.89
CA LEU A 204 2.27 10.84 -19.15
C LEU A 204 0.84 10.34 -19.32
N ASN A 205 -0.10 10.83 -18.50
CA ASN A 205 -1.51 10.44 -18.62
C ASN A 205 -2.20 10.93 -19.89
N HIS A 206 -1.83 12.12 -20.38
CA HIS A 206 -2.36 12.60 -21.64
C HIS A 206 -1.80 11.85 -22.86
N VAL A 207 -0.62 11.22 -22.72
CA VAL A 207 -0.03 10.39 -23.77
C VAL A 207 -0.67 8.99 -23.80
N VAL A 208 -1.04 8.43 -22.64
CA VAL A 208 -1.65 7.08 -22.56
C VAL A 208 -3.15 7.07 -22.93
N LYS A 209 -3.84 8.21 -22.84
CA LYS A 209 -5.26 8.35 -23.27
C LYS A 209 -5.43 8.68 -24.76
N LYS A 210 -4.36 8.68 -25.55
CA LYS A 210 -4.36 8.98 -26.98
C LYS A 210 -4.09 7.71 -27.79
#